data_AF-A0A1F5K8X8-F1
#
_entry.id   AF-A0A1F5K8X8-F1
#
_cell.length_a   1.000
_cell.length_b   1.000
_cell.length_c   1.000
_cell.angle_alpha   90.00
_cell.angle_beta   90.00
_cell.angle_gamma   90.00
#
_symmetry.space_group_name_H-M   'P 1'
#
loop_
_entity.id
_entity.type
_entity.pdbx_description
1 polymer ?
#
loop_
_entity_poly.entity_id
_entity_poly.type
_entity_poly.pdbx_seq_one_letter_code
_entity_poly.pdbx_strand_id
1 'polypeptide(L)'
;MPDKSCKGNIHLALILLISFLIALFFVYKNYSSDFIATAGKPGVSVPSPTPASVCNMPLIPEFNKAAVLTGTGVNDKLILIKQPTAINLSGDFTIEAWIKLNDIQTINSEGRKTIFGRASTGNTAGVSLSMERIDITSLIIPRLKLTVASLPYNQNYIGETIYGTSPILPNMWYHVAAVKNGSNLSLFINGKKEKLLDNGQSSQDGVYTGQLLDSGDSPISIGGLYFDGAIKEENNIEGAIEEVRISNSARYSANFTVSVNPFTTDVNTMALFHLDENTIDSTGSNTGEILGDVIFSDSSLQYSPDSDFDGWSDCSESKIGTNFSKACPMNIKDVVWVPDFNNDKKVDSNDRRIIDNAFDPKTYLNAKYNKRYDLNTDGKLDTKDRNLIEFFINQSCN
;
A
#
# COMPACT_ATOMS: atom_id res chain seq x y z
N MET A 1 -35.17 -63.99 10.59
CA MET A 1 -35.27 -62.68 11.26
C MET A 1 -34.45 -61.69 10.43
N PRO A 2 -35.03 -60.70 9.73
CA PRO A 2 -34.24 -59.75 8.97
C PRO A 2 -33.80 -58.58 9.85
N ASP A 3 -32.56 -58.19 9.61
CA ASP A 3 -31.69 -57.27 10.33
C ASP A 3 -32.24 -55.83 10.38
N LYS A 4 -32.35 -55.27 11.60
CA LYS A 4 -32.87 -53.92 11.89
C LYS A 4 -31.79 -52.84 11.91
N SER A 5 -30.53 -53.12 11.56
CA SER A 5 -29.42 -52.16 11.72
C SER A 5 -29.29 -51.10 10.61
N CYS A 6 -29.88 -51.30 9.43
CA CYS A 6 -29.66 -50.41 8.28
C CYS A 6 -30.59 -49.16 8.21
N LYS A 7 -31.67 -49.11 9.00
CA LYS A 7 -32.62 -47.97 8.98
C LYS A 7 -32.23 -46.79 9.86
N GLY A 8 -31.40 -47.00 10.89
CA GLY A 8 -31.00 -45.93 11.82
C GLY A 8 -30.04 -44.90 11.23
N ASN A 9 -29.07 -45.35 10.42
CA ASN A 9 -28.02 -44.47 9.88
C ASN A 9 -28.51 -43.57 8.74
N ILE A 10 -29.49 -44.01 7.96
CA ILE A 10 -30.08 -43.19 6.89
C ILE A 10 -30.91 -42.05 7.47
N HIS A 11 -31.64 -42.29 8.57
CA HIS A 11 -32.39 -41.23 9.23
C HIS A 11 -31.47 -40.18 9.90
N LEU A 12 -30.35 -40.59 10.49
CA LEU A 12 -29.41 -39.66 11.11
C LEU A 12 -28.67 -38.80 10.06
N ALA A 13 -28.28 -39.39 8.93
CA ALA A 13 -27.68 -38.66 7.81
C ALA A 13 -28.64 -37.66 7.18
N LEU A 14 -29.94 -38.01 7.05
CA LEU A 14 -30.96 -37.11 6.51
C LEU A 14 -31.22 -35.92 7.44
N ILE A 15 -31.23 -36.14 8.76
CA ILE A 15 -31.40 -35.07 9.77
C ILE A 15 -30.20 -34.11 9.78
N LEU A 16 -28.97 -34.62 9.65
CA LEU A 16 -27.76 -33.79 9.54
C LEU A 16 -27.75 -32.97 8.25
N LEU A 17 -28.18 -33.55 7.12
CA LEU A 17 -28.26 -32.84 5.84
C LEU A 17 -29.31 -31.72 5.87
N ILE A 18 -30.48 -31.97 6.47
CA ILE A 18 -31.54 -30.97 6.64
C ILE A 18 -31.08 -29.85 7.58
N SER A 19 -30.37 -30.19 8.67
CA SER A 19 -29.83 -29.20 9.60
C SER A 19 -28.77 -28.31 8.95
N PHE A 20 -27.92 -28.89 8.09
CA PHE A 20 -26.92 -28.15 7.31
C PHE A 20 -27.56 -27.22 6.27
N LEU A 21 -28.61 -27.68 5.59
CA LEU A 21 -29.38 -26.86 4.63
C LEU A 21 -30.14 -25.71 5.31
N ILE A 22 -30.68 -25.94 6.51
CA ILE A 22 -31.31 -24.88 7.31
C ILE A 22 -30.27 -23.85 7.77
N ALA A 23 -29.09 -24.29 8.21
CA ALA A 23 -28.00 -23.40 8.57
C ALA A 23 -27.53 -22.55 7.36
N LEU A 24 -27.39 -23.15 6.18
CA LEU A 24 -27.10 -22.41 4.94
C LEU A 24 -28.20 -21.40 4.59
N PHE A 25 -29.47 -21.75 4.80
CA PHE A 25 -30.59 -20.83 4.55
C PHE A 25 -30.56 -19.63 5.50
N PHE A 26 -30.21 -19.81 6.78
CA PHE A 26 -30.05 -18.71 7.72
C PHE A 26 -28.81 -17.85 7.45
N VAL A 27 -27.67 -18.46 7.08
CA VAL A 27 -26.47 -17.72 6.66
C VAL A 27 -26.76 -16.90 5.39
N TYR A 28 -27.44 -17.49 4.40
CA TYR A 28 -27.85 -16.78 3.19
C TYR A 28 -28.82 -15.63 3.48
N LYS A 29 -29.78 -15.83 4.40
CA LYS A 29 -30.73 -14.78 4.78
C LYS A 29 -30.05 -13.62 5.51
N ASN A 30 -29.09 -13.90 6.40
CA ASN A 30 -28.33 -12.88 7.12
C ASN A 30 -27.34 -12.12 6.21
N TYR A 31 -26.74 -12.78 5.21
CA TYR A 31 -25.93 -12.08 4.20
C TYR A 31 -26.78 -11.25 3.23
N SER A 32 -28.03 -11.65 2.97
CA SER A 32 -28.92 -10.92 2.06
C SER A 32 -29.54 -9.66 2.68
N SER A 33 -29.61 -9.56 4.01
CA SER A 33 -30.23 -8.40 4.69
C SER A 33 -29.31 -7.19 4.84
N ASP A 34 -27.98 -7.36 4.76
CA ASP A 34 -27.02 -6.25 4.86
C ASP A 34 -26.59 -5.70 3.48
N PHE A 35 -27.13 -6.25 2.38
CA PHE A 35 -26.89 -5.78 1.02
C PHE A 35 -28.17 -5.66 0.18
N ILE A 36 -29.27 -5.22 0.80
CA ILE A 36 -30.30 -4.52 0.02
C ILE A 36 -29.90 -3.06 -0.01
N ALA A 37 -29.06 -2.73 -1.00
CA ALA A 37 -29.14 -1.43 -1.64
C ALA A 37 -30.63 -1.19 -1.91
N THR A 38 -31.18 -0.14 -1.31
CA THR A 38 -32.51 0.35 -1.63
C THR A 38 -32.58 0.51 -3.15
N ALA A 39 -33.25 -0.42 -3.82
CA ALA A 39 -33.63 -0.27 -5.21
C ALA A 39 -34.51 0.98 -5.24
N GLY A 40 -33.89 2.09 -5.62
CA GLY A 40 -34.52 3.39 -5.68
C GLY A 40 -35.77 3.29 -6.54
N LYS A 41 -36.85 3.93 -6.07
CA LYS A 41 -37.95 4.33 -6.94
C LYS A 41 -37.37 4.89 -8.25
N PRO A 42 -37.88 4.52 -9.43
CA PRO A 42 -37.51 5.20 -10.65
C PRO A 42 -37.89 6.68 -10.50
N GLY A 43 -36.89 7.57 -10.48
CA GLY A 43 -37.11 9.02 -10.46
C GLY A 43 -36.58 9.80 -9.25
N VAL A 44 -35.85 9.17 -8.32
CA VAL A 44 -35.07 9.95 -7.32
C VAL A 44 -33.60 9.88 -7.72
N SER A 45 -33.09 10.97 -8.29
CA SER A 45 -31.64 11.15 -8.45
C SER A 45 -31.02 11.14 -7.07
N VAL A 46 -30.30 10.07 -6.73
CA VAL A 46 -29.40 10.08 -5.57
C VAL A 46 -28.38 11.19 -5.86
N PRO A 47 -28.28 12.24 -5.02
CA PRO A 47 -27.27 13.26 -5.25
C PRO A 47 -25.91 12.59 -5.25
N SER A 48 -25.09 12.86 -6.28
CA SER A 48 -23.68 12.49 -6.26
C SER A 48 -23.07 12.94 -4.93
N PRO A 49 -22.29 12.10 -4.25
CA PRO A 49 -21.69 12.47 -2.97
C PRO A 49 -20.92 13.78 -3.17
N THR A 50 -21.09 14.71 -2.22
CA THR A 50 -20.37 15.98 -2.27
C THR A 50 -18.90 15.75 -1.93
N PRO A 51 -17.98 16.62 -2.40
CA PRO A 51 -16.57 16.48 -2.07
C PRO A 51 -16.25 16.38 -0.57
N ALA A 52 -17.04 17.07 0.25
CA ALA A 52 -16.93 16.98 1.70
C ALA A 52 -17.34 15.61 2.27
N SER A 53 -18.23 14.85 1.62
CA SER A 53 -18.62 13.50 2.09
C SER A 53 -17.61 12.41 1.73
N VAL A 54 -16.88 12.57 0.62
CA VAL A 54 -15.81 11.66 0.18
C VAL A 54 -14.53 11.90 1.00
N CYS A 55 -14.24 13.16 1.33
CA CYS A 55 -13.07 13.59 2.11
C CYS A 55 -13.30 13.75 3.61
N ASN A 56 -14.49 13.50 4.14
CA ASN A 56 -14.75 13.49 5.58
C ASN A 56 -15.31 12.14 6.00
N MET A 57 -14.69 11.04 5.54
CA MET A 57 -14.81 9.82 6.33
C MET A 57 -14.24 10.13 7.72
N PRO A 58 -14.98 9.80 8.80
CA PRO A 58 -14.55 10.13 10.15
C PRO A 58 -13.11 9.64 10.35
N LEU A 59 -12.28 10.40 11.07
CA LEU A 59 -11.09 9.83 11.70
C LEU A 59 -11.57 8.53 12.34
N ILE A 60 -11.12 7.40 11.83
CA ILE A 60 -11.51 6.12 12.39
C ILE A 60 -10.81 6.12 13.76
N PRO A 61 -11.54 6.29 14.88
CA PRO A 61 -10.93 6.55 16.18
C PRO A 61 -10.09 5.37 16.68
N GLU A 62 -10.18 4.24 15.98
CA GLU A 62 -9.50 3.00 16.29
C GLU A 62 -8.03 2.97 15.84
N PHE A 63 -7.60 3.80 14.88
CA PHE A 63 -6.20 3.96 14.41
C PHE A 63 -5.38 4.93 15.29
N ASN A 64 -5.66 4.95 16.59
CA ASN A 64 -5.26 5.95 17.59
C ASN A 64 -3.98 6.78 17.26
N LYS A 65 -2.83 6.14 17.02
CA LYS A 65 -1.56 6.81 16.70
C LYS A 65 -0.74 6.07 15.65
N ALA A 66 0.13 6.81 14.97
CA ALA A 66 1.17 6.27 14.12
C ALA A 66 2.56 6.41 14.76
N ALA A 67 3.47 5.50 14.42
CA ALA A 67 4.90 5.72 14.68
C ALA A 67 5.42 6.74 13.68
N VAL A 68 5.87 7.89 14.19
CA VAL A 68 6.50 8.95 13.39
C VAL A 68 8.00 8.89 13.60
N LEU A 69 8.71 8.64 12.51
CA LEU A 69 10.16 8.63 12.43
C LEU A 69 10.60 10.04 12.04
N THR A 70 11.02 10.82 13.04
CA THR A 70 11.36 12.24 12.90
C THR A 70 12.87 12.47 13.05
N GLY A 71 13.34 13.66 12.64
CA GLY A 71 14.72 14.11 12.87
C GLY A 71 15.49 14.29 11.56
N THR A 72 16.12 15.45 11.40
CA THR A 72 16.96 15.84 10.24
C THR A 72 18.44 15.50 10.44
N GLY A 73 18.75 14.58 11.35
CA GLY A 73 20.12 14.25 11.78
C GLY A 73 20.40 12.74 11.77
N VAL A 74 21.68 12.44 11.99
CA VAL A 74 22.39 11.13 12.03
C VAL A 74 21.93 10.25 13.21
N ASN A 75 20.67 10.36 13.63
CA ASN A 75 20.12 9.56 14.70
C ASN A 75 19.46 8.33 14.06
N ASP A 76 20.02 7.17 14.36
CA ASP A 76 19.39 5.86 14.22
C ASP A 76 17.87 5.95 14.49
N LYS A 77 17.00 5.75 13.50
CA LYS A 77 15.55 5.84 13.69
C LYS A 77 14.86 4.66 13.03
N LEU A 78 14.57 3.64 13.83
CA LEU A 78 13.78 2.47 13.40
C LEU A 78 13.22 1.72 14.61
N ILE A 79 12.27 0.84 14.35
CA ILE A 79 11.80 -0.15 15.32
C ILE A 79 12.46 -1.49 14.97
N LEU A 80 13.25 -2.05 15.89
CA LEU A 80 14.00 -3.29 15.70
C LEU A 80 13.38 -4.45 16.47
N ILE A 81 13.01 -5.52 15.77
CA ILE A 81 12.65 -6.79 16.36
C ILE A 81 13.88 -7.69 16.28
N LYS A 82 14.60 -7.84 17.41
CA LYS A 82 15.92 -8.50 17.45
C LYS A 82 15.88 -10.01 17.19
N GLN A 83 14.83 -10.71 17.63
CA GLN A 83 14.74 -12.18 17.54
C GLN A 83 13.31 -12.64 17.16
N PRO A 84 12.88 -12.41 15.90
CA PRO A 84 11.54 -12.73 15.44
C PRO A 84 11.36 -14.22 15.09
N THR A 85 11.66 -15.12 16.05
CA THR A 85 11.73 -16.58 15.82
C THR A 85 10.43 -17.21 15.30
N ALA A 86 9.28 -16.59 15.57
CA ALA A 86 7.96 -17.03 15.09
C ALA A 86 7.65 -16.59 13.65
N ILE A 87 8.43 -15.69 13.08
CA ILE A 87 8.19 -15.13 11.74
C ILE A 87 9.11 -15.85 10.75
N ASN A 88 8.54 -16.46 9.72
CA ASN A 88 9.29 -17.18 8.68
C ASN A 88 8.84 -16.72 7.29
N LEU A 89 9.76 -16.15 6.50
CA LEU A 89 9.47 -15.65 5.15
C LEU A 89 9.96 -16.60 4.03
N SER A 90 10.31 -17.85 4.34
CA SER A 90 10.76 -18.83 3.33
C SER A 90 9.64 -19.32 2.39
N GLY A 91 8.39 -19.27 2.85
CA GLY A 91 7.20 -19.69 2.10
C GLY A 91 6.54 -18.56 1.32
N ASP A 92 5.21 -18.60 1.26
CA ASP A 92 4.40 -17.48 0.83
C ASP A 92 4.34 -16.44 1.93
N PHE A 93 4.24 -15.17 1.55
CA PHE A 93 4.07 -14.12 2.53
C PHE A 93 3.34 -12.90 1.97
N THR A 94 2.80 -12.12 2.90
CA THR A 94 2.39 -10.73 2.67
C THR A 94 3.01 -9.87 3.75
N ILE A 95 3.67 -8.78 3.34
CA ILE A 95 4.13 -7.70 4.21
C ILE A 95 3.36 -6.46 3.79
N GLU A 96 2.67 -5.81 4.70
CA GLU A 96 1.89 -4.62 4.40
C GLU A 96 1.93 -3.60 5.55
N ALA A 97 1.73 -2.33 5.22
CA ALA A 97 1.69 -1.23 6.16
C ALA A 97 0.95 -0.02 5.56
N TRP A 98 0.46 0.86 6.43
CA TRP A 98 0.19 2.25 6.07
C TRP A 98 1.47 3.07 6.22
N ILE A 99 1.77 3.90 5.23
CA ILE A 99 2.95 4.78 5.23
C ILE A 99 2.58 6.20 4.81
N LYS A 100 3.28 7.18 5.38
CA LYS A 100 3.27 8.58 4.92
C LYS A 100 4.70 9.10 4.94
N LEU A 101 5.24 9.45 3.78
CA LEU A 101 6.64 9.91 3.67
C LEU A 101 6.68 11.44 3.61
N ASN A 102 7.47 12.10 4.46
CA ASN A 102 7.50 13.57 4.55
C ASN A 102 8.20 14.23 3.36
N ASP A 103 9.29 13.62 2.90
CA ASP A 103 10.04 14.05 1.73
C ASP A 103 10.47 12.83 0.92
N ILE A 104 10.31 12.98 -0.39
CA ILE A 104 10.61 11.97 -1.39
C ILE A 104 11.71 12.46 -2.35
N GLN A 105 12.02 13.76 -2.33
CA GLN A 105 12.99 14.43 -3.21
C GLN A 105 14.43 14.38 -2.67
N THR A 106 14.63 14.08 -1.39
CA THR A 106 15.94 13.82 -0.77
C THR A 106 16.40 12.37 -0.87
N ILE A 107 15.68 11.51 -1.62
CA ILE A 107 16.17 10.19 -2.04
C ILE A 107 17.26 10.40 -3.12
N ASN A 108 18.40 10.93 -2.67
CA ASN A 108 19.60 11.14 -3.45
C ASN A 108 20.29 9.79 -3.74
N SER A 109 21.30 9.84 -4.60
CA SER A 109 22.01 8.75 -5.28
C SER A 109 22.60 7.60 -4.45
N GLU A 110 22.30 7.48 -3.15
CA GLU A 110 23.00 6.54 -2.25
C GLU A 110 22.11 5.71 -1.29
N GLY A 111 20.77 5.76 -1.35
CA GLY A 111 20.00 4.83 -0.51
C GLY A 111 18.49 4.71 -0.76
N ARG A 112 18.00 3.47 -0.86
CA ARG A 112 16.58 3.12 -0.74
C ARG A 112 16.03 3.50 0.65
N LYS A 113 14.80 3.96 0.77
CA LYS A 113 14.13 4.23 2.06
C LYS A 113 13.31 3.01 2.49
N THR A 114 13.71 2.33 3.57
CA THR A 114 13.20 1.01 3.91
C THR A 114 12.01 1.10 4.87
N ILE A 115 10.89 0.53 4.45
CA ILE A 115 9.65 0.46 5.24
C ILE A 115 9.71 -0.77 6.14
N PHE A 116 10.14 -1.90 5.56
CA PHE A 116 10.35 -3.16 6.24
C PHE A 116 11.64 -3.79 5.73
N GLY A 117 12.50 -4.23 6.64
CA GLY A 117 13.71 -4.98 6.33
C GLY A 117 13.81 -6.22 7.19
N ARG A 118 14.15 -7.35 6.57
CA ARG A 118 14.63 -8.55 7.25
C ARG A 118 15.86 -9.02 6.53
N ALA A 119 17.01 -9.00 7.19
CA ALA A 119 18.27 -9.39 6.56
C ALA A 119 19.17 -10.13 7.56
N SER A 120 19.78 -11.22 7.10
CA SER A 120 20.75 -11.97 7.91
C SER A 120 22.07 -11.21 8.04
N THR A 121 22.74 -11.36 9.18
CA THR A 121 24.12 -10.88 9.35
C THR A 121 25.07 -11.69 8.46
N GLY A 122 26.06 -11.03 7.85
CA GLY A 122 27.09 -11.68 7.03
C GLY A 122 26.66 -12.31 5.70
N ASN A 123 25.36 -12.36 5.35
CA ASN A 123 24.84 -12.88 4.08
C ASN A 123 23.72 -12.00 3.50
N THR A 124 23.68 -11.85 2.18
CA THR A 124 22.65 -11.09 1.41
C THR A 124 21.30 -11.82 1.32
N ALA A 125 20.94 -12.64 2.32
CA ALA A 125 19.64 -13.28 2.40
C ALA A 125 18.66 -12.39 3.15
N GLY A 126 17.49 -12.14 2.56
CA GLY A 126 16.52 -11.25 3.18
C GLY A 126 15.38 -10.82 2.28
N VAL A 127 14.45 -10.10 2.90
CA VAL A 127 13.30 -9.45 2.28
C VAL A 127 13.33 -7.98 2.67
N SER A 128 13.21 -7.08 1.70
CA SER A 128 13.15 -5.64 1.95
C SER A 128 12.02 -5.04 1.13
N LEU A 129 11.08 -4.38 1.81
CA LEU A 129 10.11 -3.48 1.21
C LEU A 129 10.58 -2.05 1.42
N SER A 130 10.84 -1.35 0.33
CA SER A 130 11.50 -0.04 0.35
C SER A 130 10.93 0.87 -0.73
N MET A 131 11.21 2.15 -0.64
CA MET A 131 11.13 3.11 -1.73
C MET A 131 12.52 3.31 -2.32
N GLU A 132 12.67 3.26 -3.63
CA GLU A 132 13.95 3.54 -4.27
C GLU A 132 13.75 4.37 -5.52
N ARG A 133 14.64 5.35 -5.70
CA ARG A 133 14.75 6.11 -6.94
C ARG A 133 15.25 5.20 -8.05
N ILE A 134 14.57 5.22 -9.20
CA ILE A 134 15.01 4.49 -10.38
C ILE A 134 15.34 5.47 -11.50
N ASP A 135 16.56 5.39 -12.05
CA ASP A 135 17.04 6.29 -13.10
C ASP A 135 16.72 5.79 -14.53
N ILE A 136 15.77 4.86 -14.70
CA ILE A 136 15.42 4.29 -16.02
C ILE A 136 14.55 5.22 -16.87
N THR A 137 14.06 6.32 -16.29
CA THR A 137 13.42 7.43 -17.01
C THR A 137 14.25 8.68 -16.77
N SER A 138 14.21 9.66 -17.69
CA SER A 138 14.82 10.99 -17.50
C SER A 138 14.23 11.80 -16.32
N LEU A 139 13.46 11.15 -15.45
CA LEU A 139 12.68 11.69 -14.36
C LEU A 139 13.00 10.89 -13.10
N ILE A 140 13.30 11.63 -12.03
CA ILE A 140 13.88 11.18 -10.77
C ILE A 140 12.73 10.90 -9.78
N ILE A 141 12.15 9.71 -9.83
CA ILE A 141 10.96 9.37 -9.05
C ILE A 141 11.18 8.07 -8.28
N PRO A 142 10.95 8.07 -6.96
CA PRO A 142 11.01 6.85 -6.19
C PRO A 142 9.73 6.03 -6.33
N ARG A 143 9.92 4.72 -6.45
CA ARG A 143 8.87 3.72 -6.60
C ARG A 143 8.94 2.74 -5.45
N LEU A 144 7.80 2.10 -5.17
CA LEU A 144 7.76 0.97 -4.26
C LEU A 144 8.60 -0.16 -4.85
N LYS A 145 9.46 -0.75 -4.02
CA LYS A 145 10.43 -1.78 -4.37
C LYS A 145 10.30 -2.94 -3.40
N LEU A 146 10.29 -4.15 -3.95
CA LEU A 146 10.52 -5.37 -3.18
C LEU A 146 11.83 -6.00 -3.64
N THR A 147 12.73 -6.24 -2.71
CA THR A 147 13.90 -7.11 -2.92
C THR A 147 13.71 -8.40 -2.13
N VAL A 148 13.88 -9.52 -2.81
CA VAL A 148 13.91 -10.85 -2.22
C VAL A 148 15.21 -11.51 -2.65
N ALA A 149 16.07 -11.84 -1.70
CA ALA A 149 17.38 -12.42 -2.03
C ALA A 149 17.75 -13.54 -1.08
N SER A 150 18.52 -14.50 -1.58
CA SER A 150 19.14 -15.55 -0.79
C SER A 150 20.58 -15.75 -1.26
N LEU A 151 21.48 -15.87 -0.30
CA LEU A 151 22.77 -16.52 -0.49
C LEU A 151 22.65 -17.92 0.11
N PRO A 152 22.44 -18.97 -0.69
CA PRO A 152 22.57 -20.33 -0.20
C PRO A 152 23.98 -20.51 0.38
N TYR A 153 24.10 -21.17 1.53
CA TYR A 153 25.39 -21.62 2.04
C TYR A 153 26.05 -22.45 0.92
N ASN A 154 27.10 -21.90 0.29
CA ASN A 154 28.00 -22.54 -0.70
C ASN A 154 27.66 -22.45 -2.21
N GLN A 155 27.13 -21.31 -2.73
CA GLN A 155 27.35 -20.72 -4.08
C GLN A 155 26.09 -20.05 -4.69
N ASN A 156 26.34 -19.07 -5.58
CA ASN A 156 25.47 -18.25 -6.42
C ASN A 156 24.36 -17.44 -5.72
N TYR A 157 24.50 -16.11 -5.76
CA TYR A 157 23.44 -15.16 -5.38
C TYR A 157 22.23 -15.35 -6.29
N ILE A 158 21.07 -15.63 -5.67
CA ILE A 158 19.78 -15.63 -6.34
C ILE A 158 18.93 -14.57 -5.66
N GLY A 159 18.74 -13.45 -6.35
CA GLY A 159 17.93 -12.34 -5.90
C GLY A 159 17.02 -11.84 -7.00
N GLU A 160 15.84 -11.39 -6.61
CA GLU A 160 14.89 -10.71 -7.48
C GLU A 160 14.57 -9.35 -6.85
N THR A 161 14.52 -8.34 -7.69
CA THR A 161 14.09 -6.99 -7.29
C THR A 161 13.06 -6.49 -8.28
N ILE A 162 11.89 -6.16 -7.76
CA ILE A 162 10.80 -5.60 -8.54
C ILE A 162 10.45 -4.21 -8.08
N TYR A 163 9.95 -3.41 -9.02
CA TYR A 163 9.54 -2.04 -8.79
C TYR A 163 8.15 -1.80 -9.33
N GLY A 164 7.29 -1.15 -8.55
CA GLY A 164 6.00 -0.65 -9.02
C GLY A 164 6.15 0.48 -10.03
N THR A 165 5.04 0.80 -10.70
CA THR A 165 4.99 1.90 -11.69
C THR A 165 4.42 3.19 -11.11
N SER A 166 3.58 3.09 -10.08
CA SER A 166 2.86 4.22 -9.53
C SER A 166 3.80 5.10 -8.68
N PRO A 167 3.74 6.43 -8.82
CA PRO A 167 4.46 7.33 -7.91
C PRO A 167 3.81 7.36 -6.54
N ILE A 168 4.63 7.61 -5.53
CA ILE A 168 4.17 7.96 -4.19
C ILE A 168 4.54 9.41 -3.94
N LEU A 169 3.54 10.22 -3.64
CA LEU A 169 3.70 11.65 -3.35
C LEU A 169 4.03 11.86 -1.87
N PRO A 170 4.84 12.88 -1.51
CA PRO A 170 5.14 13.16 -0.12
C PRO A 170 3.89 13.68 0.62
N ASN A 171 3.88 13.51 1.94
CA ASN A 171 2.86 13.95 2.88
C ASN A 171 1.45 13.39 2.64
N MET A 172 1.36 12.26 1.93
CA MET A 172 0.12 11.52 1.69
C MET A 172 0.24 10.12 2.28
N TRP A 173 -0.86 9.61 2.83
CA TRP A 173 -0.95 8.24 3.31
C TRP A 173 -1.18 7.28 2.15
N TYR A 174 -0.46 6.16 2.16
CA TYR A 174 -0.63 5.06 1.23
C TYR A 174 -0.65 3.74 2.00
N HIS A 175 -1.52 2.83 1.61
CA HIS A 175 -1.35 1.42 1.96
C HIS A 175 -0.39 0.82 0.96
N VAL A 176 0.62 0.11 1.44
CA VAL A 176 1.58 -0.60 0.60
C VAL A 176 1.60 -2.06 1.00
N ALA A 177 1.65 -2.96 0.03
CA ALA A 177 1.85 -4.38 0.28
C ALA A 177 2.83 -5.02 -0.70
N ALA A 178 3.60 -5.97 -0.20
CA ALA A 178 4.45 -6.85 -0.97
C ALA A 178 3.99 -8.30 -0.74
N VAL A 179 3.75 -9.01 -1.83
CA VAL A 179 3.22 -10.38 -1.80
C VAL A 179 4.17 -11.31 -2.51
N LYS A 180 4.45 -12.46 -1.88
CA LYS A 180 5.06 -13.62 -2.52
C LYS A 180 4.06 -14.78 -2.53
N ASN A 181 3.76 -15.31 -3.71
CA ASN A 181 2.88 -16.45 -3.94
C ASN A 181 3.61 -17.48 -4.82
N GLY A 182 4.11 -18.56 -4.22
CA GLY A 182 5.07 -19.46 -4.87
C GLY A 182 6.32 -18.69 -5.27
N SER A 183 6.60 -18.65 -6.59
CA SER A 183 7.68 -17.85 -7.18
C SER A 183 7.28 -16.42 -7.54
N ASN A 184 5.99 -16.11 -7.57
CA ASN A 184 5.50 -14.83 -8.07
C ASN A 184 5.62 -13.75 -6.99
N LEU A 185 6.15 -12.60 -7.39
CA LEU A 185 6.26 -11.41 -6.56
C LEU A 185 5.34 -10.32 -7.11
N SER A 186 4.55 -9.70 -6.23
CA SER A 186 3.65 -8.60 -6.59
C SER A 186 3.76 -7.47 -5.57
N LEU A 187 3.52 -6.25 -6.04
CA LEU A 187 3.42 -5.04 -5.24
C LEU A 187 2.00 -4.48 -5.34
N PHE A 188 1.54 -3.83 -4.26
CA PHE A 188 0.26 -3.14 -4.22
C PHE A 188 0.40 -1.78 -3.58
N ILE A 189 -0.29 -0.79 -4.13
CA ILE A 189 -0.44 0.56 -3.55
C ILE A 189 -1.93 0.86 -3.48
N ASN A 190 -2.43 1.25 -2.30
CA ASN A 190 -3.84 1.55 -2.04
C ASN A 190 -4.80 0.44 -2.51
N GLY A 191 -4.34 -0.81 -2.46
CA GLY A 191 -5.12 -1.98 -2.90
C GLY A 191 -5.08 -2.25 -4.41
N LYS A 192 -4.50 -1.37 -5.23
CA LYS A 192 -4.23 -1.62 -6.65
C LYS A 192 -3.00 -2.50 -6.82
N LYS A 193 -3.10 -3.55 -7.64
CA LYS A 193 -1.94 -4.35 -8.05
C LYS A 193 -1.07 -3.54 -9.02
N GLU A 194 0.19 -3.37 -8.67
CA GLU A 194 1.14 -2.62 -9.48
C GLU A 194 1.54 -3.40 -10.73
N LYS A 195 1.67 -2.70 -11.87
CA LYS A 195 2.51 -3.18 -12.96
C LYS A 195 3.96 -3.05 -12.50
N LEU A 196 4.82 -3.93 -13.00
CA LEU A 196 6.22 -3.95 -12.59
C LEU A 196 7.12 -3.40 -13.69
N LEU A 197 8.21 -2.75 -13.31
CA LEU A 197 9.25 -2.32 -14.25
C LEU A 197 10.28 -3.43 -14.44
N ASP A 198 10.39 -3.94 -15.67
CA ASP A 198 11.45 -4.85 -16.12
C ASP A 198 12.19 -4.18 -17.28
N ASN A 199 13.45 -3.78 -17.08
CA ASN A 199 14.29 -3.10 -18.08
C ASN A 199 13.59 -1.91 -18.78
N GLY A 200 12.74 -1.17 -18.04
CA GLY A 200 11.97 -0.05 -18.59
C GLY A 200 10.72 -0.43 -19.38
N GLN A 201 10.27 -1.69 -19.28
CA GLN A 201 9.00 -2.18 -19.84
C GLN A 201 8.10 -2.72 -18.72
N SER A 202 6.79 -2.55 -18.85
CA SER A 202 5.83 -3.04 -17.85
C SER A 202 5.62 -4.56 -17.96
N SER A 203 5.92 -5.33 -16.91
CA SER A 203 5.60 -6.75 -16.75
C SER A 203 4.49 -6.96 -15.70
N GLN A 204 3.86 -8.15 -15.69
CA GLN A 204 2.72 -8.44 -14.80
C GLN A 204 3.11 -8.85 -13.38
N ASP A 205 4.10 -9.72 -13.21
CA ASP A 205 4.59 -10.18 -11.90
C ASP A 205 6.10 -10.46 -11.99
N GLY A 206 6.80 -10.28 -10.87
CA GLY A 206 8.21 -10.67 -10.72
C GLY A 206 8.31 -12.16 -10.48
N VAL A 207 9.46 -12.75 -10.80
CA VAL A 207 9.67 -14.19 -10.62
C VAL A 207 10.93 -14.43 -9.80
N TYR A 208 10.76 -14.85 -8.55
CA TYR A 208 11.83 -15.32 -7.69
C TYR A 208 11.87 -16.85 -7.67
N THR A 209 12.94 -17.43 -8.20
CA THR A 209 13.14 -18.89 -8.28
C THR A 209 14.08 -19.44 -7.20
N GLY A 210 14.64 -18.57 -6.37
CA GLY A 210 15.51 -18.96 -5.27
C GLY A 210 14.74 -19.60 -4.10
N GLN A 211 15.50 -20.18 -3.18
CA GLN A 211 14.98 -20.57 -1.88
C GLN A 211 15.44 -19.55 -0.84
N LEU A 212 14.50 -18.83 -0.24
CA LEU A 212 14.79 -17.96 0.89
C LEU A 212 15.18 -18.82 2.09
N LEU A 213 16.43 -18.73 2.50
CA LEU A 213 16.94 -19.32 3.73
C LEU A 213 16.79 -18.29 4.83
N ASP A 214 15.64 -18.32 5.50
CA ASP A 214 15.36 -17.48 6.65
C ASP A 214 15.61 -18.31 7.92
N SER A 215 16.73 -18.03 8.60
CA SER A 215 17.12 -18.78 9.81
C SER A 215 16.21 -18.53 11.02
N GLY A 216 15.17 -17.70 10.90
CA GLY A 216 14.29 -17.33 12.01
C GLY A 216 14.89 -16.27 12.95
N ASP A 217 16.22 -16.20 13.02
CA ASP A 217 16.96 -15.33 13.94
C ASP A 217 17.37 -13.98 13.33
N SER A 218 17.13 -13.77 12.04
CA SER A 218 17.48 -12.50 11.38
C SER A 218 16.58 -11.37 11.90
N PRO A 219 17.15 -10.25 12.38
CA PRO A 219 16.35 -9.13 12.88
C PRO A 219 15.42 -8.57 11.80
N ILE A 220 14.26 -8.08 12.26
CA ILE A 220 13.36 -7.28 11.43
C ILE A 220 13.48 -5.83 11.85
N SER A 221 13.58 -4.91 10.88
CA SER A 221 13.50 -3.48 11.08
C SER A 221 12.27 -2.90 10.40
N ILE A 222 11.57 -1.99 11.09
CA ILE A 222 10.45 -1.20 10.56
C ILE A 222 10.89 0.27 10.50
N GLY A 223 10.68 0.91 9.35
CA GLY A 223 11.01 2.31 9.09
C GLY A 223 12.49 2.62 8.84
N GLY A 224 13.32 1.59 8.76
CA GLY A 224 14.72 1.70 8.40
C GLY A 224 15.32 0.35 8.03
N LEU A 225 16.63 0.34 7.76
CA LEU A 225 17.37 -0.89 7.47
C LEU A 225 18.35 -1.18 8.60
N TYR A 226 18.18 -2.34 9.23
CA TYR A 226 19.21 -2.94 10.08
C TYR A 226 19.91 -4.04 9.29
N PHE A 227 21.22 -3.91 9.10
CA PHE A 227 22.01 -4.85 8.33
C PHE A 227 23.43 -4.98 8.89
N ASP A 228 23.90 -6.21 8.98
CA ASP A 228 25.24 -6.55 9.46
C ASP A 228 25.56 -5.96 10.85
N GLY A 229 24.59 -6.07 11.77
CA GLY A 229 24.74 -5.62 13.15
C GLY A 229 24.62 -4.11 13.35
N ALA A 230 24.34 -3.33 12.30
CA ALA A 230 24.27 -1.88 12.36
C ALA A 230 23.04 -1.32 11.63
N ILE A 231 22.63 -0.13 12.05
CA ILE A 231 21.62 0.66 11.34
C ILE A 231 22.29 1.29 10.10
N LYS A 232 21.54 1.34 8.99
CA LYS A 232 21.92 2.03 7.75
C LYS A 232 21.08 3.28 7.63
N GLU A 233 21.54 4.35 8.25
CA GLU A 233 20.78 5.58 8.44
C GLU A 233 20.31 6.22 7.13
N GLU A 234 21.11 6.11 6.07
CA GLU A 234 20.77 6.53 4.71
C GLU A 234 19.48 5.87 4.21
N ASN A 235 19.12 4.70 4.76
CA ASN A 235 17.92 3.96 4.42
C ASN A 235 16.71 4.22 5.34
N ASN A 236 16.85 5.01 6.39
CA ASN A 236 15.74 5.32 7.29
C ASN A 236 14.74 6.24 6.60
N ILE A 237 13.44 5.94 6.74
CA ILE A 237 12.39 6.81 6.23
C ILE A 237 12.26 8.06 7.11
N GLU A 238 11.69 9.11 6.54
CA GLU A 238 11.18 10.26 7.29
C GLU A 238 9.70 10.35 7.04
N GLY A 239 8.90 10.20 8.09
CA GLY A 239 7.47 10.00 7.89
C GLY A 239 6.79 9.27 9.02
N ALA A 240 5.62 8.72 8.73
CA ALA A 240 4.83 7.91 9.64
C ALA A 240 4.59 6.50 9.07
N ILE A 241 4.54 5.51 9.94
CA ILE A 241 4.15 4.12 9.64
C ILE A 241 3.10 3.68 10.65
N GLU A 242 2.13 2.90 10.18
CA GLU A 242 1.08 2.31 11.00
C GLU A 242 0.66 0.94 10.43
N GLU A 243 0.03 0.10 11.26
CA GLU A 243 -0.56 -1.18 10.86
C GLU A 243 0.38 -2.13 10.10
N VAL A 244 1.59 -2.33 10.61
CA VAL A 244 2.55 -3.22 9.98
C VAL A 244 2.13 -4.66 10.21
N ARG A 245 1.64 -5.33 9.16
CA ARG A 245 1.23 -6.74 9.21
C ARG A 245 2.17 -7.61 8.39
N ILE A 246 2.55 -8.74 8.98
CA ILE A 246 3.35 -9.78 8.34
C ILE A 246 2.53 -11.07 8.38
N SER A 247 2.34 -11.71 7.24
CA SER A 247 1.51 -12.91 7.12
C SER A 247 2.21 -14.02 6.35
N ASN A 248 1.89 -15.27 6.70
CA ASN A 248 2.48 -16.49 6.10
C ASN A 248 1.73 -16.99 4.85
N SER A 249 0.96 -16.11 4.21
CA SER A 249 0.17 -16.41 3.02
C SER A 249 0.17 -15.23 2.06
N ALA A 250 -0.08 -15.52 0.78
CA ALA A 250 -0.37 -14.51 -0.21
C ALA A 250 -1.81 -14.00 -0.04
N ARG A 251 -1.99 -12.87 0.64
CA ARG A 251 -3.33 -12.30 0.94
C ARG A 251 -4.00 -11.72 -0.30
N TYR A 252 -3.23 -11.28 -1.29
CA TYR A 252 -3.73 -10.55 -2.46
C TYR A 252 -3.19 -11.15 -3.76
N SER A 253 -4.06 -11.28 -4.76
CA SER A 253 -3.70 -11.76 -6.11
C SER A 253 -4.17 -10.84 -7.25
N ALA A 254 -5.07 -9.90 -6.92
CA ALA A 254 -5.63 -8.88 -7.79
C ALA A 254 -5.95 -7.63 -6.95
N ASN A 255 -6.48 -6.59 -7.57
CA ASN A 255 -6.93 -5.40 -6.85
C ASN A 255 -7.89 -5.76 -5.69
N PHE A 256 -7.77 -5.05 -4.59
CA PHE A 256 -8.63 -5.20 -3.42
C PHE A 256 -8.95 -3.84 -2.80
N THR A 257 -10.04 -3.77 -2.04
CA THR A 257 -10.34 -2.60 -1.22
C THR A 257 -9.61 -2.74 0.11
N VAL A 258 -8.77 -1.77 0.45
CA VAL A 258 -8.05 -1.78 1.73
C VAL A 258 -9.04 -1.63 2.89
N SER A 259 -8.78 -2.32 4.01
CA SER A 259 -9.61 -2.18 5.21
C SER A 259 -9.64 -0.74 5.69
N VAL A 260 -10.84 -0.27 6.04
CA VAL A 260 -11.06 1.05 6.65
C VAL A 260 -11.02 1.00 8.18
N ASN A 261 -10.88 -0.20 8.75
CA ASN A 261 -10.71 -0.42 10.20
C ASN A 261 -9.31 -0.98 10.45
N PRO A 262 -8.77 -0.83 11.67
CA PRO A 262 -7.53 -1.50 12.06
C PRO A 262 -7.54 -2.97 11.69
N PHE A 263 -6.39 -3.45 11.25
CA PHE A 263 -6.22 -4.85 10.95
C PHE A 263 -6.46 -5.68 12.21
N THR A 264 -6.90 -6.90 12.01
CA THR A 264 -7.01 -7.88 13.08
C THR A 264 -6.06 -9.04 12.80
N THR A 265 -5.70 -9.76 13.85
CA THR A 265 -4.96 -11.00 13.71
C THR A 265 -5.89 -12.11 13.23
N ASP A 266 -5.36 -12.97 12.37
CA ASP A 266 -6.00 -14.23 11.98
C ASP A 266 -4.95 -15.35 12.02
N VAL A 267 -5.35 -16.57 11.62
CA VAL A 267 -4.47 -17.75 11.62
C VAL A 267 -3.23 -17.60 10.75
N ASN A 268 -3.26 -16.67 9.79
CA ASN A 268 -2.16 -16.41 8.86
C ASN A 268 -1.30 -15.21 9.29
N THR A 269 -1.68 -14.47 10.33
CA THR A 269 -0.92 -13.33 10.84
C THR A 269 0.24 -13.81 11.71
N MET A 270 1.48 -13.55 11.26
CA MET A 270 2.70 -13.84 12.03
C MET A 270 3.07 -12.69 12.98
N ALA A 271 2.78 -11.46 12.57
CA ALA A 271 2.89 -10.27 13.42
C ALA A 271 1.94 -9.18 12.93
N LEU A 272 1.44 -8.37 13.86
CA LEU A 272 0.67 -7.16 13.58
C LEU A 272 1.06 -6.08 14.59
N PHE A 273 1.78 -5.06 14.13
CA PHE A 273 2.13 -3.89 14.93
C PHE A 273 1.19 -2.75 14.55
N HIS A 274 0.25 -2.42 15.44
CA HIS A 274 -0.62 -1.25 15.25
C HIS A 274 0.20 0.04 15.28
N LEU A 275 1.17 0.12 16.19
CA LEU A 275 1.96 1.33 16.46
C LEU A 275 1.14 2.45 17.13
N ASP A 276 0.05 2.06 17.81
CA ASP A 276 -0.74 2.87 18.72
C ASP A 276 -0.05 2.99 20.10
N GLU A 277 0.94 3.88 20.22
CA GLU A 277 1.68 4.17 21.48
C GLU A 277 2.69 3.12 21.93
N ASN A 278 2.78 1.96 21.27
CA ASN A 278 3.73 0.92 21.64
C ASN A 278 4.17 0.08 20.43
N THR A 279 5.20 -0.73 20.65
CA THR A 279 5.83 -1.61 19.65
C THR A 279 5.59 -3.09 19.91
N ILE A 280 4.54 -3.43 20.66
CA ILE A 280 4.14 -4.82 20.94
C ILE A 280 3.20 -5.27 19.82
N ASP A 281 3.41 -6.47 19.28
CA ASP A 281 2.54 -7.01 18.26
C ASP A 281 1.26 -7.64 18.86
N SER A 282 0.16 -7.60 18.11
CA SER A 282 -1.14 -8.15 18.53
C SER A 282 -1.19 -9.67 18.54
N THR A 283 -0.14 -10.36 18.10
CA THR A 283 0.00 -11.82 18.29
C THR A 283 0.60 -12.18 19.64
N GLY A 284 1.20 -11.20 20.34
CA GLY A 284 1.83 -11.37 21.65
C GLY A 284 3.18 -12.10 21.61
N SER A 285 3.78 -12.25 20.43
CA SER A 285 5.00 -13.05 20.22
C SER A 285 6.21 -12.20 19.81
N ASN A 286 6.00 -10.94 19.44
CA ASN A 286 7.04 -10.06 18.92
C ASN A 286 6.94 -8.67 19.58
N THR A 287 8.09 -8.15 20.04
CA THR A 287 8.19 -6.78 20.57
C THR A 287 9.33 -6.06 19.87
N GLY A 288 9.04 -4.88 19.36
CA GLY A 288 10.04 -3.99 18.77
C GLY A 288 10.74 -3.14 19.83
N GLU A 289 12.04 -2.93 19.64
CA GLU A 289 12.83 -1.95 20.36
C GLU A 289 12.93 -0.67 19.53
N ILE A 290 12.57 0.47 20.11
CA ILE A 290 12.76 1.76 19.46
C ILE A 290 14.26 2.10 19.52
N LEU A 291 14.86 2.29 18.36
CA LEU A 291 16.21 2.83 18.21
C LEU A 291 16.09 4.26 17.67
N GLY A 292 16.60 5.20 18.48
CA GLY A 292 16.54 6.67 18.35
C GLY A 292 15.16 7.28 18.13
N ASP A 293 15.02 8.20 17.17
CA ASP A 293 13.95 9.23 17.17
C ASP A 293 12.62 8.73 16.54
N VAL A 294 12.00 7.77 17.21
CA VAL A 294 10.63 7.31 16.92
C VAL A 294 9.69 7.79 18.03
N ILE A 295 8.66 8.55 17.64
CA ILE A 295 7.61 9.01 18.54
C ILE A 295 6.25 8.50 18.09
N PHE A 296 5.28 8.44 18.99
CA PHE A 296 3.89 8.15 18.63
C PHE A 296 3.09 9.44 18.64
N SER A 297 2.42 9.74 17.52
CA SER A 297 1.54 10.91 17.41
C SER A 297 0.18 10.51 16.85
N ASP A 298 -0.84 11.30 17.14
CA ASP A 298 -2.19 11.08 16.63
C ASP A 298 -2.16 10.82 15.13
N SER A 299 -2.79 9.72 14.73
CA SER A 299 -2.79 9.34 13.33
C SER A 299 -3.61 10.36 12.54
N SER A 300 -3.00 10.90 11.49
CA SER A 300 -3.71 11.66 10.46
C SER A 300 -4.15 10.74 9.32
N LEU A 301 -4.10 9.42 9.52
CA LEU A 301 -4.54 8.45 8.53
C LEU A 301 -6.02 8.69 8.27
N GLN A 302 -6.28 9.17 7.06
CA GLN A 302 -7.61 9.26 6.53
C GLN A 302 -7.65 8.31 5.35
N TYR A 303 -8.26 7.14 5.55
CA TYR A 303 -8.50 6.28 4.42
C TYR A 303 -9.44 6.99 3.45
N SER A 304 -9.02 7.06 2.20
CA SER A 304 -9.90 7.32 1.08
C SER A 304 -9.74 6.13 0.13
N PRO A 305 -10.84 5.45 -0.23
CA PRO A 305 -10.81 4.46 -1.29
C PRO A 305 -10.22 5.05 -2.57
N ASP A 306 -9.76 4.15 -3.43
CA ASP A 306 -9.46 4.41 -4.83
C ASP A 306 -10.44 3.53 -5.61
N SER A 307 -11.61 4.09 -5.93
CA SER A 307 -12.77 3.36 -6.45
C SER A 307 -12.55 2.85 -7.87
N ASP A 308 -11.70 3.53 -8.66
CA ASP A 308 -11.42 3.17 -10.04
C ASP A 308 -10.01 2.60 -10.26
N PHE A 309 -9.21 2.53 -9.21
CA PHE A 309 -7.85 2.02 -9.19
C PHE A 309 -6.94 2.76 -10.17
N ASP A 310 -7.09 4.07 -10.33
CA ASP A 310 -6.21 4.89 -11.16
C ASP A 310 -4.92 5.31 -10.44
N GLY A 311 -4.87 5.11 -9.11
CA GLY A 311 -3.74 5.47 -8.24
C GLY A 311 -3.97 6.77 -7.46
N TRP A 312 -5.10 7.45 -7.68
CA TRP A 312 -5.55 8.60 -6.91
C TRP A 312 -6.70 8.18 -6.00
N SER A 313 -6.70 8.69 -4.77
CA SER A 313 -7.80 8.42 -3.87
C SER A 313 -9.03 9.24 -4.25
N ASP A 314 -10.23 8.71 -4.02
CA ASP A 314 -11.51 9.38 -4.27
C ASP A 314 -11.54 10.78 -3.65
N CYS A 315 -10.93 10.96 -2.48
CA CYS A 315 -10.82 12.24 -1.82
C CYS A 315 -9.87 13.20 -2.55
N SER A 316 -8.67 12.74 -2.95
CA SER A 316 -7.73 13.55 -3.72
C SER A 316 -8.38 14.05 -5.02
N GLU A 317 -9.01 13.13 -5.74
CA GLU A 317 -9.77 13.42 -6.95
C GLU A 317 -10.91 14.41 -6.70
N SER A 318 -11.65 14.21 -5.62
CA SER A 318 -12.75 15.09 -5.28
C SER A 318 -12.28 16.51 -4.91
N LYS A 319 -11.13 16.65 -4.25
CA LYS A 319 -10.50 17.97 -3.99
C LYS A 319 -10.11 18.63 -5.30
N ILE A 320 -9.43 17.92 -6.19
CA ILE A 320 -8.98 18.40 -7.50
C ILE A 320 -10.15 18.65 -8.47
N GLY A 321 -11.28 17.96 -8.26
CA GLY A 321 -12.48 18.06 -9.08
C GLY A 321 -12.52 17.10 -10.27
N THR A 322 -11.84 15.97 -10.18
CA THR A 322 -12.01 14.84 -11.12
C THR A 322 -13.11 13.89 -10.65
N ASN A 323 -13.52 12.96 -11.53
CA ASN A 323 -14.53 11.95 -11.21
C ASN A 323 -13.88 10.62 -10.81
N PHE A 324 -13.94 10.36 -9.50
CA PHE A 324 -13.33 9.22 -8.82
C PHE A 324 -13.89 7.82 -9.16
N SER A 325 -14.87 7.75 -10.04
CA SER A 325 -15.43 6.47 -10.50
C SER A 325 -14.94 6.08 -11.88
N LYS A 326 -13.92 6.76 -12.42
CA LYS A 326 -13.47 6.60 -13.81
C LYS A 326 -11.97 6.85 -13.95
N ALA A 327 -11.22 5.78 -14.15
CA ALA A 327 -9.76 5.86 -14.29
C ALA A 327 -9.24 6.46 -15.61
N CYS A 328 -10.10 6.66 -16.62
CA CYS A 328 -9.66 7.11 -17.95
C CYS A 328 -10.75 7.89 -18.70
N PRO A 329 -10.41 9.00 -19.41
CA PRO A 329 -11.38 9.78 -20.16
C PRO A 329 -11.91 9.00 -21.37
N MET A 330 -13.22 9.03 -21.62
CA MET A 330 -13.78 8.50 -22.88
C MET A 330 -13.72 9.54 -24.00
N ASN A 331 -13.64 10.83 -23.64
CA ASN A 331 -13.50 11.95 -24.56
C ASN A 331 -12.87 13.16 -23.86
N ILE A 332 -12.48 14.17 -24.64
CA ILE A 332 -11.75 15.36 -24.17
C ILE A 332 -12.46 16.20 -23.09
N LYS A 333 -13.77 16.01 -22.89
CA LYS A 333 -14.56 16.74 -21.88
C LYS A 333 -14.63 15.99 -20.54
N ASP A 334 -14.21 14.73 -20.50
CA ASP A 334 -14.24 13.93 -19.29
C ASP A 334 -13.03 14.31 -18.42
N VAL A 335 -13.26 15.05 -17.34
CA VAL A 335 -12.22 15.41 -16.37
C VAL A 335 -12.16 14.29 -15.32
N VAL A 336 -11.22 13.36 -15.52
CA VAL A 336 -11.16 12.09 -14.78
C VAL A 336 -9.76 11.77 -14.29
N TRP A 337 -8.84 11.43 -15.18
CA TRP A 337 -7.50 11.03 -14.76
C TRP A 337 -6.69 12.25 -14.33
N VAL A 338 -6.33 12.31 -13.04
CA VAL A 338 -5.77 13.52 -12.41
C VAL A 338 -4.55 14.11 -13.12
N PRO A 339 -3.51 13.36 -13.53
CA PRO A 339 -2.35 13.96 -14.17
C PRO A 339 -2.57 14.35 -15.64
N ASP A 340 -3.65 13.89 -16.28
CA ASP A 340 -3.99 14.19 -17.68
C ASP A 340 -4.88 15.45 -17.72
N PHE A 341 -4.27 16.62 -17.93
CA PHE A 341 -4.96 17.90 -17.89
C PHE A 341 -5.69 18.22 -19.19
N ASN A 342 -5.22 17.64 -20.31
CA ASN A 342 -5.85 17.84 -21.61
C ASN A 342 -6.87 16.74 -21.96
N ASN A 343 -6.99 15.68 -21.15
CA ASN A 343 -7.87 14.52 -21.30
C ASN A 343 -7.62 13.70 -22.59
N ASP A 344 -6.37 13.59 -23.04
CA ASP A 344 -5.97 12.86 -24.26
C ASP A 344 -5.53 11.40 -23.99
N LYS A 345 -5.70 10.93 -22.75
CA LYS A 345 -5.33 9.60 -22.21
C LYS A 345 -3.83 9.40 -22.01
N LYS A 346 -3.03 10.44 -22.14
CA LYS A 346 -1.58 10.40 -21.92
C LYS A 346 -1.18 11.56 -21.04
N VAL A 347 -0.15 11.33 -20.23
CA VAL A 347 0.49 12.42 -19.50
C VAL A 347 1.80 12.72 -20.22
N ASP A 348 1.88 13.87 -20.87
CA ASP A 348 3.03 14.24 -21.68
C ASP A 348 3.44 15.72 -21.51
N SER A 349 4.32 16.18 -22.40
CA SER A 349 4.82 17.56 -22.39
C SER A 349 3.72 18.64 -22.50
N ASN A 350 2.55 18.30 -23.04
CA ASN A 350 1.41 19.20 -23.11
C ASN A 350 0.79 19.42 -21.73
N ASP A 351 0.63 18.37 -20.92
CA ASP A 351 0.13 18.47 -19.54
C ASP A 351 1.08 19.26 -18.67
N ARG A 352 2.39 18.99 -18.81
CA ARG A 352 3.43 19.79 -18.18
C ARG A 352 3.31 21.27 -18.55
N ARG A 353 3.11 21.58 -19.83
CA ARG A 353 2.93 22.98 -20.27
C ARG A 353 1.65 23.60 -19.73
N ILE A 354 0.57 22.85 -19.58
CA ILE A 354 -0.69 23.34 -19.01
C ILE A 354 -0.48 23.75 -17.56
N ILE A 355 0.15 22.88 -16.75
CA ILE A 355 0.41 23.20 -15.36
C ILE A 355 1.41 24.37 -15.26
N ASP A 356 2.50 24.38 -16.03
CA ASP A 356 3.49 25.48 -16.08
C ASP A 356 2.84 26.84 -16.37
N ASN A 357 1.91 26.90 -17.31
CA ASN A 357 1.17 28.13 -17.64
C ASN A 357 0.22 28.56 -16.52
N ALA A 358 -0.31 27.63 -15.74
CA ALA A 358 -1.09 27.96 -14.54
C ALA A 358 -0.20 28.60 -13.44
N PHE A 359 1.12 28.40 -13.50
CA PHE A 359 2.11 28.96 -12.57
C PHE A 359 2.88 30.20 -13.10
N ASP A 360 2.47 30.89 -14.17
CA ASP A 360 3.25 32.03 -14.69
C ASP A 360 3.50 33.10 -13.58
N PRO A 361 4.76 33.32 -13.16
CA PRO A 361 5.15 34.27 -12.10
C PRO A 361 4.63 35.70 -12.32
N LYS A 362 4.36 36.09 -13.58
CA LYS A 362 3.81 37.40 -13.93
C LYS A 362 2.32 37.53 -13.59
N THR A 363 1.64 36.41 -13.39
CA THR A 363 0.22 36.34 -13.03
C THR A 363 -0.03 35.89 -11.59
N TYR A 364 0.99 35.57 -10.79
CA TYR A 364 0.82 35.10 -9.39
C TYR A 364 0.02 36.06 -8.49
N LEU A 365 -0.01 37.35 -8.82
CA LEU A 365 -0.84 38.34 -8.10
C LEU A 365 -2.32 38.35 -8.55
N ASN A 366 -2.65 37.71 -9.68
CA ASN A 366 -3.97 37.73 -10.32
C ASN A 366 -4.52 36.35 -10.72
N ALA A 367 -3.75 35.26 -10.58
CA ALA A 367 -4.17 33.91 -10.94
C ALA A 367 -5.13 33.36 -9.86
N LYS A 368 -6.40 33.28 -10.21
CA LYS A 368 -7.43 32.64 -9.39
C LYS A 368 -7.05 31.17 -9.19
N TYR A 369 -6.84 30.76 -7.93
CA TYR A 369 -6.59 29.36 -7.57
C TYR A 369 -7.53 28.42 -8.33
N ASN A 370 -6.95 27.48 -9.07
CA ASN A 370 -7.68 26.41 -9.73
C ASN A 370 -7.23 25.08 -9.13
N LYS A 371 -8.12 24.51 -8.32
CA LYS A 371 -7.95 23.21 -7.68
C LYS A 371 -7.56 22.06 -8.62
N ARG A 372 -7.85 22.18 -9.94
CA ARG A 372 -7.48 21.16 -10.94
C ARG A 372 -5.97 20.90 -11.00
N TYR A 373 -5.16 21.88 -10.63
CA TYR A 373 -3.70 21.83 -10.72
C TYR A 373 -3.00 21.63 -9.37
N ASP A 374 -3.77 21.55 -8.28
CA ASP A 374 -3.27 21.32 -6.91
C ASP A 374 -3.12 19.80 -6.69
N LEU A 375 -2.05 19.23 -7.26
CA LEU A 375 -1.78 17.80 -7.30
C LEU A 375 -1.44 17.22 -5.92
N ASN A 376 -0.92 18.04 -5.00
CA ASN A 376 -0.66 17.59 -3.62
C ASN A 376 -1.86 17.81 -2.68
N THR A 377 -2.89 18.51 -3.12
CA THR A 377 -4.13 18.81 -2.39
C THR A 377 -3.93 19.62 -1.10
N ASP A 378 -2.87 20.43 -1.03
CA ASP A 378 -2.51 21.23 0.14
C ASP A 378 -3.19 22.62 0.17
N GLY A 379 -4.02 22.92 -0.84
CA GLY A 379 -4.77 24.15 -0.96
C GLY A 379 -3.94 25.32 -1.49
N LYS A 380 -2.70 25.06 -1.90
CA LYS A 380 -1.82 26.01 -2.57
C LYS A 380 -1.49 25.47 -3.95
N LEU A 381 -1.21 26.39 -4.86
CA LEU A 381 -0.71 26.05 -6.18
C LEU A 381 0.71 26.58 -6.25
N ASP A 382 1.69 25.69 -6.06
CA ASP A 382 3.11 26.06 -5.97
C ASP A 382 4.06 25.16 -6.77
N THR A 383 5.37 25.35 -6.59
CA THR A 383 6.38 24.59 -7.34
C THR A 383 6.37 23.09 -7.03
N LYS A 384 5.78 22.66 -5.90
CA LYS A 384 5.61 21.25 -5.55
C LYS A 384 4.63 20.60 -6.51
N ASP A 385 3.48 21.21 -6.78
CA ASP A 385 2.49 20.70 -7.73
C ASP A 385 3.06 20.59 -9.14
N ARG A 386 3.76 21.64 -9.58
CA ARG A 386 4.48 21.60 -10.86
C ARG A 386 5.48 20.45 -10.91
N ASN A 387 6.20 20.19 -9.82
CA ASN A 387 7.15 19.07 -9.80
C ASN A 387 6.44 17.72 -9.75
N LEU A 388 5.20 17.63 -9.24
CA LEU A 388 4.45 16.38 -9.18
C LEU A 388 4.01 15.88 -10.55
N ILE A 389 3.77 16.74 -11.54
CA ILE A 389 3.38 16.26 -12.89
C ILE A 389 4.45 15.36 -13.52
N GLU A 390 5.72 15.63 -13.21
CA GLU A 390 6.85 14.86 -13.69
C GLU A 390 6.75 13.39 -13.26
N PHE A 391 6.06 13.10 -12.15
CA PHE A 391 5.89 11.75 -11.63
C PHE A 391 5.06 10.82 -12.53
N PHE A 392 4.28 11.43 -13.43
CA PHE A 392 3.27 10.78 -14.25
C PHE A 392 3.58 10.83 -15.76
N ILE A 393 4.60 11.58 -16.19
CA ILE A 393 4.96 11.68 -17.61
C ILE A 393 5.24 10.30 -18.22
N ASN A 394 4.76 10.08 -19.45
CA ASN A 394 4.74 8.82 -20.20
C ASN A 394 3.76 7.75 -19.69
N GLN A 395 2.99 8.03 -18.64
CA GLN A 395 1.87 7.16 -18.31
C GLN A 395 0.75 7.33 -19.36
N SER A 396 -0.05 6.28 -19.50
CA SER A 396 -1.30 6.31 -20.25
C SER A 396 -2.35 5.46 -19.57
N CYS A 397 -3.61 5.80 -19.78
CA CYS A 397 -4.76 4.99 -19.40
C CYS A 397 -5.41 4.42 -20.66
N ASN A 398 -6.08 3.27 -20.56
CA ASN A 398 -6.75 2.61 -21.69
C ASN A 398 -8.19 2.24 -21.36
#